data_AF-A0A6I2GJY5-F1
#
_entry.id   AF-A0A6I2GJY5-F1
#
_cell.length_a   1.000
_cell.length_b   1.000
_cell.length_c   1.000
_cell.angle_alpha   90.00
_cell.angle_beta   90.00
_cell.angle_gamma   90.00
#
_symmetry.space_group_name_H-M   'P 1'
#
loop_
_entity.id
_entity.type
_entity.pdbx_description
1 polymer ?
#
loop_
_entity_poly.entity_id
_entity_poly.type
_entity_poly.pdbx_seq_one_letter_code
_entity_poly.pdbx_strand_id
1 'polypeptide(L)'
;MLRSPPTRSLALALLPGLLLSGCIQDNTGPGDAVLGTFTFEARLLPDSGCPAGDLPADGGLSFDAVLTRRANDAGTSLLVNGVAREAGYDGQTLHSVTRALAPGFARTCNSGCVVEAQETLQLVVLSQKQQELYGRTRSCADLLDGGVPTDGGASPPGLDPATFDAVRACGAFTTLKLPDAGCTCAQCSIDFAVEGSPKVAQ
;
A
#
# COMPACT_ATOMS: atom_id res chain seq x y z
N MET A 1 49.70 25.43 56.72
CA MET A 1 50.45 24.65 55.71
C MET A 1 50.07 23.17 55.88
N LEU A 2 49.46 22.55 54.86
CA LEU A 2 49.29 21.10 54.64
C LEU A 2 48.47 20.33 55.71
N ARG A 3 47.60 19.33 55.46
CA ARG A 3 47.35 18.42 54.34
C ARG A 3 46.02 17.66 54.62
N SER A 4 45.21 17.52 53.57
CA SER A 4 44.27 16.43 53.15
C SER A 4 43.34 15.62 54.11
N PRO A 5 42.18 15.15 53.59
CA PRO A 5 41.05 14.58 54.34
C PRO A 5 41.00 13.03 54.35
N PRO A 6 40.10 12.39 55.13
CA PRO A 6 39.73 11.00 54.91
C PRO A 6 38.45 10.82 54.10
N THR A 7 38.61 9.95 53.11
CA THR A 7 37.70 9.34 52.14
C THR A 7 36.51 8.61 52.79
N ARG A 8 35.31 8.74 52.20
CA ARG A 8 34.27 7.70 52.30
C ARG A 8 33.66 7.45 50.93
N SER A 9 33.87 6.22 50.46
CA SER A 9 33.33 5.61 49.27
C SER A 9 31.81 5.60 49.25
N LEU A 10 31.22 5.85 48.09
CA LEU A 10 29.99 5.21 47.65
C LEU A 10 30.11 4.95 46.14
N ALA A 11 30.35 3.68 45.83
CA ALA A 11 30.28 3.15 44.49
C ALA A 11 28.82 3.14 44.04
N LEU A 12 28.51 3.79 42.93
CA LEU A 12 27.34 3.47 42.12
C LEU A 12 27.85 3.12 40.72
N ALA A 13 27.76 1.83 40.40
CA ALA A 13 28.05 1.29 39.09
C ALA A 13 27.07 1.88 38.07
N LEU A 14 27.58 2.71 37.16
CA LEU A 14 26.89 3.12 35.95
C LEU A 14 26.89 1.93 34.98
N LEU A 15 25.77 1.20 34.94
CA LEU A 15 25.44 0.31 33.82
C LEU A 15 25.02 1.18 32.62
N PRO A 16 25.75 1.16 31.49
CA PRO A 16 25.20 1.68 30.25
C PRO A 16 24.15 0.69 29.77
N GLY A 17 22.88 1.00 30.02
CA GLY A 17 21.78 0.38 29.30
C GLY A 17 21.98 0.70 27.81
N LEU A 18 22.46 -0.27 27.05
CA LEU A 18 22.32 -0.27 25.60
C LEU A 18 20.83 -0.29 25.30
N LEU A 19 20.24 0.89 25.19
CA LEU A 19 19.05 1.11 24.39
C LEU A 19 19.47 0.75 22.97
N LEU A 20 19.19 -0.48 22.56
CA LEU A 20 18.99 -0.80 21.17
C LEU A 20 17.79 0.05 20.73
N SER A 21 18.07 1.30 20.35
CA SER A 21 17.21 2.04 19.44
C SER A 21 17.16 1.18 18.19
N GLY A 22 16.20 0.26 18.12
CA GLY A 22 15.75 -0.27 16.86
C GLY A 22 15.46 0.96 16.02
N CYS A 23 16.24 1.14 14.96
CA CYS A 23 16.01 2.22 14.02
C CYS A 23 14.55 2.08 13.61
N ILE A 24 13.70 3.02 14.05
CA ILE A 24 12.45 3.30 13.38
C ILE A 24 12.94 3.72 11.99
N GLN A 25 12.92 2.79 11.05
CA GLN A 25 13.06 3.18 9.66
C GLN A 25 11.85 4.07 9.42
N ASP A 26 12.09 5.38 9.31
CA ASP A 26 11.11 6.31 8.80
C ASP A 26 10.68 5.74 7.44
N ASN A 27 9.53 5.08 7.44
CA ASN A 27 8.88 4.49 6.27
C ASN A 27 8.21 5.59 5.44
N THR A 28 8.80 6.79 5.42
CA THR A 28 8.54 7.78 4.40
C THR A 28 9.21 7.23 3.16
N GLY A 29 8.42 6.64 2.26
CA GLY A 29 8.90 6.35 0.90
C GLY A 29 9.29 7.64 0.18
N PRO A 30 9.41 7.65 -1.15
CA PRO A 30 9.92 8.81 -1.88
C PRO A 30 9.07 10.10 -1.78
N GLY A 31 8.00 10.12 -0.97
CA GLY A 31 7.22 11.32 -0.68
C GLY A 31 7.63 12.00 0.63
N ASP A 32 7.58 13.32 0.63
CA ASP A 32 7.98 14.19 1.74
C ASP A 32 6.92 14.30 2.85
N ALA A 33 5.68 13.85 2.59
CA ALA A 33 4.60 13.83 3.58
C ALA A 33 3.70 12.60 3.42
N VAL A 34 3.31 11.97 4.52
CA VAL A 34 2.28 10.92 4.53
C VAL A 34 0.90 11.57 4.45
N LEU A 35 0.09 11.15 3.48
CA LEU A 35 -1.33 11.53 3.38
C LEU A 35 -2.19 10.57 4.19
N GLY A 36 -1.98 9.25 4.04
CA GLY A 36 -2.72 8.25 4.79
C GLY A 36 -2.11 6.86 4.71
N THR A 37 -2.43 6.03 5.70
CA THR A 37 -2.01 4.63 5.79
C THR A 37 -3.25 3.76 5.81
N PHE A 38 -3.28 2.70 4.99
CA PHE A 38 -4.41 1.81 4.82
C PHE A 38 -3.97 0.36 4.96
N THR A 39 -4.86 -0.48 5.48
CA THR A 39 -4.80 -1.94 5.31
C THR A 39 -5.86 -2.35 4.32
N PHE A 40 -5.46 -3.11 3.31
CA PHE A 40 -6.33 -3.62 2.26
C PHE A 40 -6.60 -5.11 2.43
N GLU A 41 -7.84 -5.49 2.14
CA GLU A 41 -8.25 -6.85 1.83
C GLU A 41 -8.51 -6.96 0.32
N ALA A 42 -7.82 -7.87 -0.35
CA ALA A 42 -8.09 -8.24 -1.74
C ALA A 42 -8.86 -9.56 -1.76
N ARG A 43 -9.96 -9.59 -2.54
CA ARG A 43 -10.80 -10.77 -2.75
C ARG A 43 -10.72 -11.16 -4.22
N LEU A 44 -10.34 -12.41 -4.48
CA LEU A 44 -10.24 -12.96 -5.83
C LEU A 44 -11.60 -12.88 -6.55
N LEU A 45 -11.57 -12.39 -7.79
CA LEU A 45 -12.73 -12.37 -8.66
C LEU A 45 -12.85 -13.70 -9.43
N PRO A 46 -14.09 -14.19 -9.65
CA PRO A 46 -14.33 -15.53 -10.20
C PRO A 46 -13.83 -15.72 -11.63
N ASP A 47 -13.69 -14.64 -12.40
CA ASP A 47 -13.29 -14.67 -13.81
C ASP A 47 -11.76 -14.56 -14.02
N SER A 48 -10.97 -14.74 -12.95
CA SER A 48 -9.50 -14.74 -13.02
C SER A 48 -8.97 -15.85 -13.94
N GLY A 49 -8.13 -15.49 -14.91
CA GLY A 49 -7.66 -16.38 -15.97
C GLY A 49 -6.42 -17.22 -15.65
N CYS A 50 -5.66 -16.89 -14.61
CA CYS A 50 -4.52 -17.71 -14.17
C CYS A 50 -4.94 -18.75 -13.13
N PRO A 51 -4.31 -19.94 -13.11
CA PRO A 51 -4.47 -20.87 -12.01
C PRO A 51 -3.98 -20.20 -10.71
N ALA A 52 -4.90 -19.97 -9.78
CA ALA A 52 -4.68 -19.34 -8.48
C ALA A 52 -3.85 -20.20 -7.50
N GLY A 53 -3.06 -21.15 -7.99
CA GLY A 53 -2.48 -22.25 -7.20
C GLY A 53 -1.55 -21.85 -6.06
N ASP A 54 -1.12 -20.59 -6.01
CA ASP A 54 -0.30 -20.02 -4.93
C ASP A 54 -1.06 -19.04 -4.02
N LEU A 55 -2.36 -18.81 -4.27
CA LEU A 55 -3.20 -18.02 -3.37
C LEU A 55 -3.62 -18.86 -2.15
N PRO A 56 -3.83 -18.21 -0.99
CA PRO A 56 -4.45 -18.86 0.15
C PRO A 56 -5.78 -19.53 -0.23
N ALA A 57 -6.19 -20.54 0.53
CA ALA A 57 -7.36 -21.37 0.20
C ALA A 57 -8.68 -20.57 0.14
N ASP A 58 -8.75 -19.39 0.76
CA ASP A 58 -9.87 -18.46 0.69
C ASP A 58 -9.77 -17.48 -0.50
N GLY A 59 -8.70 -17.56 -1.30
CA GLY A 59 -8.42 -16.68 -2.44
C GLY A 59 -8.10 -15.24 -2.04
N GLY A 60 -7.98 -14.94 -0.74
CA GLY A 60 -7.76 -13.59 -0.24
C GLY A 60 -6.28 -13.27 -0.05
N LEU A 61 -5.93 -12.00 -0.13
CA LEU A 61 -4.64 -11.50 0.36
C LEU A 61 -4.83 -10.15 1.04
N SER A 62 -4.01 -9.86 2.06
CA SER A 62 -3.98 -8.55 2.71
C SER A 62 -2.63 -7.88 2.52
N PHE A 63 -2.65 -6.56 2.43
CA PHE A 63 -1.44 -5.75 2.33
C PHE A 63 -1.66 -4.38 2.94
N ASP A 64 -0.58 -3.78 3.40
CA ASP A 64 -0.58 -2.40 3.86
C ASP A 64 -0.12 -1.49 2.75
N ALA A 65 -0.73 -0.31 2.64
CA ALA A 65 -0.21 0.74 1.79
C ALA A 65 -0.17 2.09 2.47
N VAL A 66 0.84 2.89 2.12
CA VAL A 66 1.01 4.26 2.58
C VAL A 66 0.97 5.17 1.36
N LEU A 67 -0.01 6.07 1.31
CA LEU A 67 -0.09 7.13 0.33
C LEU A 67 0.74 8.31 0.82
N THR A 68 1.72 8.73 0.03
CA THR A 68 2.56 9.88 0.32
C THR A 68 2.46 10.92 -0.78
N ARG A 69 2.79 12.17 -0.45
CA ARG A 69 2.91 13.29 -1.37
C ARG A 69 4.35 13.75 -1.45
N ARG A 70 4.82 14.06 -2.66
CA ARG A 70 6.09 14.72 -2.93
C ARG A 70 5.90 16.24 -2.94
N ALA A 71 6.81 16.97 -2.32
CA ALA A 71 6.77 18.42 -2.15
C ALA A 71 7.05 19.19 -3.46
N ASN A 72 7.80 18.60 -4.38
CA ASN A 72 8.41 19.33 -5.50
C ASN A 72 7.61 19.30 -6.81
N ASP A 73 6.72 18.31 -7.00
CA ASP A 73 5.97 18.08 -8.25
C ASP A 73 4.46 17.87 -8.03
N ALA A 74 3.98 17.98 -6.78
CA ALA A 74 2.63 17.58 -6.37
C ALA A 74 2.27 16.12 -6.72
N GLY A 75 3.26 15.31 -7.09
CA GLY A 75 3.10 13.89 -7.37
C GLY A 75 2.86 13.12 -6.09
N THR A 76 2.08 12.07 -6.17
CA THR A 76 1.94 11.11 -5.07
C THR A 76 2.87 9.93 -5.25
N SER A 77 3.12 9.20 -4.17
CA SER A 77 3.77 7.91 -4.23
C SER A 77 3.01 6.94 -3.35
N LEU A 78 3.09 5.66 -3.69
CA LEU A 78 2.45 4.61 -2.94
C LEU A 78 3.53 3.66 -2.44
N LEU A 79 3.59 3.43 -1.13
CA LEU A 79 4.34 2.30 -0.59
C LEU A 79 3.36 1.15 -0.42
N VAL A 80 3.69 -0.03 -0.91
CA VAL A 80 2.94 -1.27 -0.63
C VAL A 80 3.86 -2.22 0.11
N ASN A 81 3.47 -2.60 1.33
CA ASN A 81 4.30 -3.39 2.25
C ASN A 81 5.74 -2.84 2.40
N GLY A 82 5.89 -1.51 2.47
CA GLY A 82 7.19 -0.83 2.58
C GLY A 82 7.97 -0.68 1.27
N VAL A 83 7.47 -1.21 0.15
CA VAL A 83 8.11 -1.07 -1.16
C VAL A 83 7.48 0.09 -1.92
N ALA A 84 8.30 1.07 -2.30
CA ALA A 84 7.86 2.20 -3.10
C ALA A 84 7.42 1.78 -4.51
N ARG A 85 6.28 2.31 -4.96
CA ARG A 85 5.73 2.15 -6.30
C ARG A 85 5.45 3.52 -6.89
N GLU A 86 5.66 3.64 -8.20
CA GLU A 86 5.13 4.78 -8.95
C GLU A 86 3.61 4.75 -8.89
N ALA A 87 3.02 5.90 -8.56
CA ALA A 87 1.58 6.05 -8.44
C ALA A 87 1.17 7.48 -8.78
N GLY A 88 0.02 7.63 -9.43
CA GLY A 88 -0.66 8.92 -9.60
C GLY A 88 -1.89 8.98 -8.72
N TYR A 89 -2.16 10.15 -8.14
CA TYR A 89 -3.40 10.46 -7.43
C TYR A 89 -3.92 11.78 -7.96
N ASP A 90 -5.14 11.79 -8.48
CA ASP A 90 -5.77 12.97 -9.10
C ASP A 90 -6.68 13.74 -8.12
N GLY A 91 -6.63 13.39 -6.83
CA GLY A 91 -7.52 13.93 -5.81
C GLY A 91 -8.72 13.04 -5.52
N GLN A 92 -9.02 12.02 -6.32
CA GLN A 92 -10.10 11.08 -6.06
C GLN A 92 -9.69 9.63 -6.28
N THR A 93 -8.87 9.41 -7.30
CA THR A 93 -8.47 8.10 -7.80
C THR A 93 -6.97 7.97 -7.71
N LEU A 94 -6.51 6.87 -7.12
CA LEU A 94 -5.12 6.45 -7.13
C LEU A 94 -4.94 5.36 -8.19
N HIS A 95 -3.86 5.47 -8.98
CA HIS A 95 -3.47 4.48 -9.95
C HIS A 95 -1.98 4.18 -9.84
N SER A 96 -1.61 2.91 -9.73
CA SER A 96 -0.23 2.45 -9.67
C SER A 96 -0.04 1.25 -10.58
N VAL A 97 1.03 1.27 -11.39
CA VAL A 97 1.44 0.14 -12.22
C VAL A 97 2.88 -0.17 -11.88
N THR A 98 3.17 -1.43 -11.54
CA THR A 98 4.53 -1.89 -11.33
C THR A 98 4.78 -3.17 -12.11
N ARG A 99 6.04 -3.42 -12.44
CA ARG A 99 6.47 -4.61 -13.17
C ARG A 99 7.70 -5.18 -12.50
N ALA A 100 7.67 -6.47 -12.20
CA ALA A 100 8.76 -7.16 -11.55
C ALA A 100 8.85 -8.62 -12.01
N LEU A 101 10.02 -9.23 -11.82
CA LEU A 101 10.18 -10.67 -12.00
C LEU A 101 9.27 -11.42 -11.03
N ALA A 102 8.56 -12.43 -11.54
CA ALA A 102 7.60 -13.22 -10.78
C ALA A 102 7.91 -14.72 -10.88
N PRO A 103 8.93 -15.21 -10.12
CA PRO A 103 9.34 -16.61 -10.16
C PRO A 103 8.22 -17.61 -9.82
N GLY A 104 7.22 -17.19 -9.03
CA GLY A 104 6.05 -18.00 -8.71
C GLY A 104 5.26 -18.42 -9.95
N PHE A 105 5.09 -17.52 -10.92
CA PHE A 105 4.41 -17.83 -12.18
C PHE A 105 5.23 -18.71 -13.11
N ALA A 106 6.56 -18.68 -13.01
CA ALA A 106 7.44 -19.51 -13.83
C ALA A 106 7.23 -21.01 -13.59
N ARG A 107 6.71 -21.42 -12.42
CA ARG A 107 6.36 -22.82 -12.11
C ARG A 107 5.31 -23.41 -13.04
N THR A 108 4.47 -22.56 -13.65
CA THR A 108 3.44 -22.97 -14.61
C THR A 108 3.95 -22.97 -16.06
N CYS A 109 5.23 -22.77 -16.28
CA CYS A 109 5.89 -22.67 -17.58
C CYS A 109 6.97 -23.75 -17.73
N ASN A 110 7.49 -23.93 -18.94
CA ASN A 110 8.67 -24.75 -19.19
C ASN A 110 9.91 -24.23 -18.44
N SER A 111 10.84 -25.13 -18.14
CA SER A 111 12.09 -24.80 -17.44
C SER A 111 12.91 -23.74 -18.19
N GLY A 112 13.47 -22.77 -17.45
CA GLY A 112 14.29 -21.70 -18.01
C GLY A 112 13.50 -20.49 -18.53
N CYS A 113 12.18 -20.53 -18.46
CA CYS A 113 11.30 -19.40 -18.77
C CYS A 113 11.46 -18.27 -17.74
N VAL A 114 11.64 -17.04 -18.21
CA VAL A 114 11.55 -15.83 -17.38
C VAL A 114 10.13 -15.29 -17.48
N VAL A 115 9.51 -15.06 -16.32
CA VAL A 115 8.15 -14.51 -16.23
C VAL A 115 8.18 -13.25 -15.40
N GLU A 116 7.60 -12.19 -15.95
CA GLU A 116 7.30 -10.96 -15.22
C GLU A 116 5.83 -10.97 -14.77
N ALA A 117 5.56 -10.23 -13.70
CA ALA A 117 4.21 -9.82 -13.35
C ALA A 117 4.12 -8.30 -13.53
N GLN A 118 3.08 -7.85 -14.21
CA GLN A 118 2.64 -6.46 -14.17
C GLN A 118 1.46 -6.37 -13.20
N GLU A 119 1.64 -5.65 -12.11
CA GLU A 119 0.59 -5.42 -11.13
C GLU A 119 0.01 -4.02 -11.34
N THR A 120 -1.31 -3.95 -11.44
CA THR A 120 -2.08 -2.71 -11.59
C THR A 120 -2.98 -2.57 -10.38
N LEU A 121 -2.85 -1.48 -9.64
CA LEU A 121 -3.70 -1.12 -8.52
C LEU A 121 -4.43 0.17 -8.86
N GLN A 122 -5.76 0.11 -8.85
CA GLN A 122 -6.61 1.28 -9.04
C GLN A 122 -7.56 1.39 -7.86
N LEU A 123 -7.56 2.55 -7.20
CA LEU A 123 -8.36 2.82 -6.01
C LEU A 123 -9.11 4.13 -6.14
N VAL A 124 -10.33 4.18 -5.64
CA VAL A 124 -11.06 5.40 -5.33
C VAL A 124 -11.01 5.61 -3.83
N VAL A 125 -10.58 6.80 -3.42
CA VAL A 125 -10.41 7.15 -2.00
C VAL A 125 -11.54 8.07 -1.57
N LEU A 126 -12.35 7.64 -0.60
CA LEU A 126 -13.53 8.37 -0.15
C LEU A 126 -13.25 9.16 1.13
N SER A 127 -13.64 10.44 1.13
CA SER A 127 -13.76 11.21 2.37
C SER A 127 -14.88 10.67 3.25
N GLN A 128 -14.91 11.05 4.52
CA GLN A 128 -15.99 10.71 5.44
C GLN A 128 -17.37 11.01 4.84
N LYS A 129 -17.56 12.20 4.27
CA LYS A 129 -18.84 12.62 3.72
C LYS A 129 -19.22 11.85 2.45
N GLN A 130 -18.25 11.53 1.59
CA GLN A 130 -18.49 10.69 0.42
C GLN A 130 -18.86 9.25 0.81
N GLN A 131 -18.24 8.72 1.85
CA GLN A 131 -18.59 7.40 2.39
C GLN A 131 -20.02 7.35 2.92
N GLU A 132 -20.48 8.41 3.59
CA GLU A 132 -21.85 8.51 4.10
C GLU A 132 -22.89 8.61 2.98
N LEU A 133 -22.59 9.38 1.92
CA LEU A 133 -23.52 9.59 0.81
C LEU A 133 -23.55 8.43 -0.19
N TYR A 134 -22.39 7.86 -0.52
CA TYR A 134 -22.23 6.95 -1.66
C TYR A 134 -21.73 5.57 -1.26
N GLY A 135 -20.85 5.52 -0.25
CA GLY A 135 -20.15 4.29 0.13
C GLY A 135 -21.03 3.19 0.69
N ARG A 136 -22.26 3.51 1.14
CA ARG A 136 -23.24 2.54 1.65
C ARG A 136 -24.13 1.92 0.58
N THR A 137 -24.30 2.61 -0.56
CA THR A 137 -25.25 2.21 -1.61
C THR A 137 -24.54 1.79 -2.90
N ARG A 138 -23.24 2.06 -3.03
CA ARG A 138 -22.42 1.70 -4.18
C ARG A 138 -21.34 0.71 -3.79
N SER A 139 -21.15 -0.31 -4.60
CA SER A 139 -20.03 -1.23 -4.48
C SER A 139 -18.72 -0.54 -4.88
N CYS A 140 -17.56 -1.12 -4.51
CA CYS A 140 -16.28 -0.60 -4.98
C CYS A 140 -16.17 -0.59 -6.52
N ALA A 141 -16.80 -1.55 -7.20
CA ALA A 141 -16.84 -1.61 -8.66
C ALA A 141 -17.62 -0.43 -9.26
N ASP A 142 -18.78 -0.09 -8.68
CA ASP A 142 -19.60 1.05 -9.15
C ASP A 142 -18.86 2.38 -8.99
N LEU A 143 -18.07 2.52 -7.93
CA LEU A 143 -17.29 3.73 -7.65
C LEU A 143 -16.11 3.89 -8.61
N LEU A 144 -15.50 2.78 -9.05
CA LEU A 144 -14.38 2.79 -10.00
C LEU A 144 -14.82 3.14 -11.42
N ASP A 145 -15.92 2.54 -11.91
CA ASP A 145 -16.38 2.70 -13.30
C ASP A 145 -17.18 4.01 -13.48
N GLY A 146 -18.10 4.29 -12.55
CA GLY A 146 -18.98 5.46 -12.60
C GLY A 146 -18.45 6.70 -11.90
N GLY A 147 -17.32 6.59 -11.19
CA GLY A 147 -16.76 7.65 -10.37
C GLY A 147 -17.57 7.98 -9.11
N VAL A 148 -17.07 8.97 -8.37
CA VAL A 148 -17.74 9.51 -7.18
C VAL A 148 -18.48 10.80 -7.55
N PRO A 149 -19.81 10.87 -7.37
CA PRO A 149 -20.57 12.08 -7.69
C PRO A 149 -20.10 13.29 -6.87
N THR A 150 -19.95 14.44 -7.53
CA THR A 150 -19.46 15.69 -6.92
C THR A 150 -20.59 16.69 -6.60
N ASP A 151 -21.81 16.42 -7.07
CA ASP A 151 -22.99 17.29 -6.98
C ASP A 151 -23.72 17.20 -5.62
N GLY A 152 -23.47 16.15 -4.82
CA GLY A 152 -24.05 15.97 -3.48
C GLY A 152 -23.42 16.83 -2.36
N GLY A 153 -22.56 17.79 -2.70
CA GLY A 153 -21.89 18.66 -1.73
C GLY A 153 -20.85 17.96 -0.85
N ALA A 154 -20.38 16.78 -1.26
CA ALA A 154 -19.25 16.10 -0.66
C ALA A 154 -17.99 16.32 -1.50
N SER A 155 -16.93 16.75 -0.83
CA SER A 155 -15.62 16.94 -1.47
C SER A 155 -14.80 15.64 -1.37
N PRO A 156 -13.92 15.39 -2.35
CA PRO A 156 -12.89 14.37 -2.21
C PRO A 156 -11.94 14.67 -1.04
N PRO A 157 -11.15 13.67 -0.58
CA PRO A 157 -10.07 13.91 0.36
C PRO A 157 -9.12 14.99 -0.16
N GLY A 158 -8.73 15.92 0.72
CA GLY A 158 -7.78 16.96 0.36
C GLY A 158 -6.41 16.41 -0.02
N LEU A 159 -5.60 17.19 -0.74
CA LEU A 159 -4.26 16.78 -1.17
C LEU A 159 -3.17 17.14 -0.15
N ASP A 160 -3.55 17.65 1.02
CA ASP A 160 -2.65 17.98 2.12
C ASP A 160 -2.92 17.06 3.31
N PRO A 161 -1.89 16.66 4.09
CA PRO A 161 -2.10 15.84 5.29
C PRO A 161 -3.12 16.43 6.27
N ALA A 162 -3.19 17.76 6.37
CA ALA A 162 -4.14 18.45 7.26
C ALA A 162 -5.60 18.40 6.78
N THR A 163 -5.84 18.08 5.50
CA THR A 163 -7.17 18.05 4.88
C THR A 163 -7.50 16.68 4.27
N PHE A 164 -6.61 15.69 4.43
CA PHE A 164 -6.81 14.32 3.98
C PHE A 164 -7.67 13.57 5.01
N ASP A 165 -8.98 13.50 4.75
CA ASP A 165 -9.99 12.89 5.60
C ASP A 165 -10.53 11.56 5.03
N ALA A 166 -9.67 10.84 4.31
CA ALA A 166 -10.04 9.57 3.70
C ALA A 166 -10.39 8.51 4.76
N VAL A 167 -11.56 7.90 4.62
CA VAL A 167 -12.05 6.86 5.54
C VAL A 167 -12.18 5.49 4.88
N ARG A 168 -12.07 5.42 3.56
CA ARG A 168 -12.18 4.19 2.79
C ARG A 168 -11.45 4.32 1.47
N ALA A 169 -10.79 3.25 1.05
CA ALA A 169 -10.26 3.11 -0.30
C ALA A 169 -10.89 1.86 -0.94
N CYS A 170 -11.47 2.02 -2.12
CA CYS A 170 -12.20 0.96 -2.83
C CYS A 170 -11.59 0.79 -4.20
N GLY A 171 -11.37 -0.44 -4.66
CA GLY A 171 -10.67 -0.58 -5.93
C GLY A 171 -10.59 -1.96 -6.54
N ALA A 172 -9.67 -2.05 -7.49
CA ALA A 172 -9.29 -3.27 -8.18
C ALA A 172 -7.77 -3.43 -8.14
N PHE A 173 -7.33 -4.69 -8.00
CA PHE A 173 -5.94 -5.08 -8.10
C PHE A 173 -5.83 -6.21 -9.12
N THR A 174 -5.03 -6.01 -10.17
CA THR A 174 -4.84 -6.98 -11.24
C THR A 174 -3.38 -7.34 -11.35
N THR A 175 -3.10 -8.63 -11.36
CA THR A 175 -1.77 -9.16 -11.65
C THR A 175 -1.78 -9.83 -13.01
N LEU A 176 -1.10 -9.25 -13.99
CA LEU A 176 -0.93 -9.78 -15.33
C LEU A 176 0.37 -10.57 -15.44
N LYS A 177 0.27 -11.85 -15.74
CA LYS A 177 1.42 -12.72 -16.02
C LYS A 177 1.96 -12.46 -17.43
N LEU A 178 3.23 -12.09 -17.52
CA LEU A 178 3.92 -11.74 -18.76
C LEU A 178 5.11 -12.70 -18.99
N PRO A 179 4.89 -13.83 -19.66
CA PRO A 179 5.97 -14.75 -20.01
C PRO A 179 6.83 -14.18 -21.16
N ASP A 180 8.13 -14.49 -21.15
CA ASP A 180 9.04 -14.10 -22.22
C ASP A 180 8.81 -14.86 -23.54
N ALA A 181 9.51 -14.43 -24.59
CA ALA A 181 9.52 -15.12 -25.87
C ALA A 181 10.30 -16.44 -25.77
N GLY A 182 9.58 -17.56 -25.63
CA GLY A 182 10.16 -18.90 -25.48
C GLY A 182 9.48 -19.74 -24.39
N CYS A 183 8.68 -19.09 -23.55
CA CYS A 183 7.82 -19.76 -22.61
C CYS A 183 6.64 -20.48 -23.31
N THR A 184 6.31 -21.68 -22.85
CA THR A 184 5.17 -22.47 -23.36
C THR A 184 3.84 -22.13 -22.68
N CYS A 185 3.86 -21.25 -21.69
CA CYS A 185 2.69 -20.86 -20.93
C CYS A 185 2.06 -19.58 -21.50
N ALA A 186 0.74 -19.49 -21.41
CA ALA A 186 0.01 -18.30 -21.87
C ALA A 186 0.10 -17.15 -20.85
N GLN A 187 -0.04 -15.93 -21.37
CA GLN A 187 -0.41 -14.76 -20.58
C GLN A 187 -1.82 -14.96 -19.99
N CYS A 188 -2.01 -14.54 -18.75
CA CYS A 188 -3.28 -14.58 -18.04
C CYS A 188 -3.29 -13.52 -16.93
N SER A 189 -4.47 -13.17 -16.40
CA SER A 189 -4.63 -12.26 -15.27
C SER A 189 -5.14 -12.98 -14.02
N ILE A 190 -4.81 -12.42 -12.86
CA ILE A 190 -5.52 -12.65 -11.60
C ILE A 190 -6.11 -11.31 -11.20
N ASP A 191 -7.41 -11.26 -10.99
CA ASP A 191 -8.15 -10.03 -10.74
C ASP A 191 -8.76 -10.07 -9.34
N PHE A 192 -8.59 -8.99 -8.58
CA PHE A 192 -9.07 -8.85 -7.22
C PHE A 192 -9.92 -7.60 -7.07
N ALA A 193 -11.02 -7.69 -6.33
CA ALA A 193 -11.63 -6.52 -5.72
C ALA A 193 -10.85 -6.20 -4.44
N VAL A 194 -10.48 -4.93 -4.24
CA VAL A 194 -9.76 -4.48 -3.04
C VAL A 194 -10.59 -3.47 -2.26
N GLU A 195 -10.57 -3.61 -0.94
CA GLU A 195 -11.15 -2.65 -0.02
C GLU A 195 -10.17 -2.37 1.10
N GLY A 196 -9.97 -1.09 1.41
CA GLY A 196 -9.02 -0.62 2.39
C GLY A 196 -9.65 0.30 3.42
N SER A 197 -9.26 0.09 4.67
CA SER A 197 -9.61 0.95 5.80
C SER A 197 -8.35 1.66 6.32
N PRO A 198 -8.44 2.91 6.78
CA PRO A 198 -7.32 3.59 7.40
C PRO A 198 -6.79 2.82 8.61
N LYS A 199 -5.47 2.73 8.73
CA LYS A 199 -4.87 2.37 10.01
C LYS A 199 -5.00 3.56 10.95
N VAL A 200 -5.72 3.37 12.06
CA VAL A 200 -5.68 4.34 13.15
C VAL A 200 -4.25 4.38 13.66
N ALA A 201 -3.63 5.57 13.65
CA ALA A 201 -2.33 5.76 14.28
C ALA A 201 -2.47 5.37 15.76
N GLN A 202 -1.74 4.34 16.19
CA GLN A 202 -1.63 3.96 17.60
C GLN A 202 -0.66 4.89 18.32
#